data_AF-A0A952J4D6-F1
#
_entry.id   AF-A0A952J4D6-F1
#
_cell.length_a   1.000
_cell.length_b   1.000
_cell.length_c   1.000
_cell.angle_alpha   90.00
_cell.angle_beta   90.00
_cell.angle_gamma   90.00
#
_symmetry.space_group_name_H-M   'P 1'
#
loop_
_entity.id
_entity.type
_entity.pdbx_description
1 polymer ?
#
loop_
_entity_poly.entity_id
_entity_poly.type
_entity_poly.pdbx_seq_one_letter_code
_entity_poly.pdbx_strand_id
1 'polypeptide(L)' 'MKQVTLSIPEDKYDFFMELMKSIDFVSVENNPIPESHKTLVRERIKNSTRDEFKNWKEVKVSFKMK' A
#
# COMPACT_ATOMS: atom_id res chain seq x y z
N MET A 1 -11.45 26.48 5.55
CA MET A 1 -10.15 25.79 5.69
C MET A 1 -9.41 25.86 4.36
N LYS A 2 -8.08 25.89 4.36
CA LYS A 2 -7.25 25.95 3.14
C LYS A 2 -6.37 24.71 3.07
N GLN A 3 -6.30 24.07 1.92
CA GLN A 3 -5.49 22.87 1.69
C GLN A 3 -4.28 23.23 0.82
N VAL A 4 -3.13 22.64 1.14
CA VAL A 4 -1.89 22.77 0.37
C VAL A 4 -1.39 21.36 0.05
N THR A 5 -1.00 21.13 -1.21
CA THR A 5 -0.35 19.90 -1.66
C THR A 5 1.10 20.24 -1.99
N LEU A 6 2.05 19.47 -1.45
CA LEU A 6 3.48 19.69 -1.62
C LEU A 6 4.15 18.42 -2.16
N SER A 7 4.98 18.57 -3.20
CA SER A 7 5.85 17.50 -3.70
C SER A 7 7.24 17.67 -3.10
N ILE A 8 7.74 16.64 -2.44
CA ILE A 8 9.01 16.68 -1.70
C ILE A 8 10.01 15.74 -2.38
N PRO A 9 11.23 16.21 -2.68
CA PRO A 9 12.33 15.35 -3.11
C PRO A 9 12.61 14.24 -2.08
N GLU A 10 12.90 13.03 -2.55
CA GLU A 10 13.06 11.84 -1.71
C GLU A 10 14.18 12.00 -0.67
N ASP A 11 15.29 12.65 -1.05
CA ASP A 11 16.42 12.99 -0.19
C ASP A 11 16.06 13.97 0.96
N LYS A 12 14.92 14.64 0.86
CA LYS A 12 14.43 15.62 1.85
C LYS A 12 13.22 15.14 2.63
N TYR A 13 12.70 13.96 2.31
CA TYR A 13 11.48 13.43 2.92
C TYR A 13 11.65 13.24 4.43
N ASP A 14 12.73 12.57 4.85
CA ASP A 14 12.95 12.27 6.27
C ASP A 14 13.06 13.53 7.12
N PHE A 15 13.83 14.52 6.65
CA PHE A 15 13.94 15.83 7.30
C PHE A 15 12.59 16.54 7.41
N PHE A 16 11.80 16.54 6.34
CA PHE A 16 10.47 17.14 6.35
C PHE A 16 9.54 16.43 7.35
N MET A 17 9.57 15.11 7.41
CA MET A 17 8.77 14.32 8.34
C MET A 17 9.16 14.56 9.79
N GLU A 18 10.45 14.72 10.09
CA GLU A 18 10.91 15.13 11.43
C GLU A 18 10.39 16.51 11.82
N LEU A 19 10.47 17.49 10.91
CA LEU A 19 9.92 18.82 11.13
C LEU A 19 8.41 18.78 11.35
N MET A 20 7.67 17.98 10.59
CA MET A 20 6.21 17.86 10.75
C MET A 20 5.84 17.21 12.08
N LYS A 21 6.62 16.24 12.56
CA LYS A 21 6.40 15.61 13.87
C LYS A 21 6.62 16.56 15.04
N SER A 22 7.40 17.64 14.88
CA SER A 22 7.62 18.63 15.95
C SER A 22 6.49 19.65 16.07
N ILE A 23 5.46 19.57 15.23
CA ILE A 23 4.33 20.51 15.23
C ILE A 23 3.14 19.86 15.92
N ASP A 24 2.71 20.43 17.05
CA ASP A 24 1.70 19.85 17.96
C ASP A 24 0.34 19.52 17.30
N PHE A 25 0.00 20.18 16.20
CA PHE A 25 -1.28 20.00 15.50
C PHE A 25 -1.19 19.15 14.23
N VAL A 26 -0.01 18.64 13.88
CA VAL A 26 0.19 17.81 12.68
C VAL A 26 0.06 16.34 13.08
N SER A 27 -1.07 15.73 12.73
CA SER A 27 -1.23 14.27 12.76
C SER A 27 -0.78 13.71 11.42
N VAL A 28 0.39 13.08 11.39
CA VAL A 28 0.76 12.21 10.28
C VAL A 28 0.04 10.89 10.51
N GLU A 29 -1.01 10.62 9.74
CA GLU A 29 -1.59 9.27 9.66
C GLU A 29 -0.59 8.34 9.00
N ASN A 30 0.28 7.76 9.83
CA ASN A 30 0.96 6.55 9.45
C ASN A 30 -0.11 5.47 9.53
N ASN A 31 -0.54 4.94 8.39
CA ASN A 31 -1.45 3.79 8.32
C ASN A 31 -0.60 2.53 8.18
N PRO A 32 0.05 2.03 9.25
CA PRO A 32 0.83 0.81 9.16
C PRO A 32 -0.10 -0.32 8.73
N ILE A 33 0.33 -1.09 7.74
CA ILE A 33 -0.39 -2.29 7.33
C ILE A 33 -0.44 -3.23 8.56
N PRO A 34 -1.64 -3.63 9.04
CA PRO A 34 -1.75 -4.53 10.18
C PRO A 34 -0.99 -5.83 9.95
N GLU A 35 -0.34 -6.37 10.99
CA GLU A 35 0.38 -7.65 10.87
C GLU A 35 -0.55 -8.80 10.44
N SER A 36 -1.84 -8.75 10.82
CA SER A 36 -2.85 -9.71 10.34
C SER A 36 -2.95 -9.73 8.81
N HIS A 37 -2.94 -8.56 8.17
CA HIS A 37 -2.98 -8.45 6.72
C HIS A 37 -1.68 -8.96 6.09
N LYS A 38 -0.52 -8.66 6.70
CA LYS A 38 0.77 -9.15 6.23
C LYS A 38 0.87 -10.68 6.33
N THR A 39 0.41 -11.27 7.44
CA THR A 39 0.37 -12.72 7.64
C THR A 39 -0.50 -13.39 6.59
N LEU A 40 -1.69 -12.87 6.33
CA LEU A 40 -2.59 -13.40 5.30
C LEU A 40 -1.96 -13.39 3.90
N VAL A 41 -1.23 -12.32 3.53
CA VAL A 41 -0.51 -12.28 2.25
C VAL A 41 0.65 -13.29 2.23
N ARG A 42 1.43 -13.39 3.30
CA ARG A 42 2.53 -14.36 3.42
C ARG A 42 2.04 -15.80 3.31
N GLU A 43 0.92 -16.14 3.94
CA GLU A 43 0.29 -17.46 3.84
C GLU A 43 -0.16 -17.78 2.41
N ARG A 44 -0.78 -16.82 1.71
CA ARG A 44 -1.15 -16.99 0.30
C ARG A 44 0.06 -17.25 -0.58
N ILE A 45 1.14 -16.51 -0.40
CA ILE A 45 2.38 -16.72 -1.16
C ILE A 45 2.95 -18.10 -0.89
N LYS A 46 3.01 -18.51 0.39
CA LYS A 46 3.51 -19.83 0.81
C LYS A 46 2.69 -20.98 0.21
N ASN A 47 1.38 -20.81 0.13
CA ASN A 47 0.46 -21.84 -0.35
C ASN A 47 0.23 -21.77 -1.87
N SER A 48 0.67 -20.70 -2.56
CA SER A 48 0.53 -20.59 -4.00
C SER A 48 1.49 -21.52 -4.72
N THR A 49 0.96 -22.39 -5.56
CA THR A 49 1.75 -23.25 -6.45
C THR A 49 1.74 -22.69 -7.87
N ARG A 50 2.82 -22.90 -8.65
CA ARG A 50 2.88 -22.44 -10.05
C ARG A 50 1.83 -23.10 -10.93
N ASP A 51 1.39 -24.30 -10.56
CA ASP A 51 0.39 -25.07 -11.29
C ASP A 51 -1.02 -24.45 -11.21
N GLU A 52 -1.26 -23.60 -10.19
CA GLU A 52 -2.49 -22.82 -10.06
C GLU A 52 -2.50 -21.55 -10.93
N PHE A 53 -1.39 -21.19 -11.57
CA PHE A 53 -1.29 -19.99 -12.38
C PHE A 53 -2.03 -20.20 -13.70
N LYS A 54 -3.04 -19.37 -13.94
CA LYS A 54 -3.84 -19.44 -15.15
C LYS A 54 -3.45 -18.35 -16.14
N ASN A 55 -3.52 -18.66 -17.43
CA ASN A 55 -3.27 -17.66 -18.47
C ASN A 55 -4.38 -16.60 -18.47
N TRP A 56 -4.01 -15.32 -18.40
CA TRP A 56 -4.97 -14.22 -18.40
C TRP A 56 -5.96 -14.26 -19.58
N LYS A 57 -5.53 -14.69 -20.77
CA LYS A 57 -6.40 -14.80 -21.96
C LYS A 57 -7.51 -15.83 -21.78
N GLU A 58 -7.28 -16.87 -20.99
CA GLU A 58 -8.26 -17.92 -20.68
C GLU A 58 -9.21 -17.47 -19.57
N VAL A 59 -8.67 -16.87 -18.50
CA VAL A 59 -9.50 -16.48 -17.35
C VAL A 59 -10.40 -15.28 -17.65
N LYS A 60 -9.96 -14.30 -18.46
CA LYS A 60 -10.77 -13.12 -18.79
C LYS A 60 -12.14 -13.45 -19.41
N VAL A 61 -12.25 -14.58 -20.11
CA VAL A 61 -13.50 -15.04 -20.73
C VAL A 61 -14.47 -15.57 -19.68
N SER A 62 -13.96 -16.09 -18.56
CA SER A 62 -14.76 -16.60 -17.43
C SER A 62 -15.31 -15.48 -16.55
N PHE A 63 -14.65 -14.31 -16.51
CA PHE A 63 -15.09 -13.11 -15.79
C PHE A 63 -16.17 -12.31 -16.52
N LYS A 64 -17.10 -12.96 -17.25
CA LYS A 64 -18.28 -12.24 -17.81
C LYS A 64 -19.08 -11.64 -16.66
N MET A 65 -18.77 -10.40 -16.32
CA MET A 65 -19.56 -9.56 -15.42
C MET A 65 -20.88 -9.30 -16.13
N LYS A 66 -21.98 -9.71 -15.49
CA LYS A 66 -23.34 -9.32 -15.88
C LYS A 66 -23.58 -7.87 -15.51
#